data_AF-A0A846NEA1-F1
#
_entry.id   AF-A0A846NEA1-F1
#
_cell.length_a   1.000
_cell.length_b   1.000
_cell.length_c   1.000
_cell.angle_alpha   90.00
_cell.angle_beta   90.00
_cell.angle_gamma   90.00
#
_symmetry.space_group_name_H-M   'P 1'
#
loop_
_entity.id
_entity.type
_entity.pdbx_description
1 polymer ?
#
loop_
_entity_poly.entity_id
_entity_poly.type
_entity_poly.pdbx_seq_one_letter_code
_entity_poly.pdbx_strand_id
1 'polypeptide(L)'
;ENHVLRAIIDKWAKGYDVVIIDTEAGLEHLSRRTTQDVDVMIVVTDTSKRGIETAKRIKELALELDISFKKLYVVVNRAGGEMLEEIKK
;
A
#
# COMPACT_ATOMS: atom_id res chain seq x y z
N GLU A 1 -10.96 4.57 18.06
CA GLU A 1 -11.79 5.24 17.04
C GLU A 1 -11.72 4.65 15.62
N ASN A 2 -10.71 3.88 15.20
CA ASN A 2 -10.64 3.33 13.82
C ASN A 2 -11.36 1.99 13.55
N HIS A 3 -12.06 1.41 14.53
CA HIS A 3 -12.71 0.10 14.35
C HIS A 3 -14.01 0.18 13.54
N VAL A 4 -14.72 1.32 13.60
CA VAL A 4 -16.00 1.51 12.91
C VAL A 4 -15.80 1.63 11.40
N LEU A 5 -14.80 2.40 10.96
CA LEU A 5 -14.50 2.58 9.54
C LEU A 5 -14.14 1.24 8.88
N ARG A 6 -13.29 0.45 9.54
CA ARG A 6 -12.92 -0.91 9.08
C ARG A 6 -14.13 -1.83 8.96
N ALA A 7 -15.00 -1.86 9.96
CA ALA A 7 -16.19 -2.70 9.93
C ALA A 7 -17.15 -2.32 8.79
N ILE A 8 -17.21 -1.04 8.43
CA ILE A 8 -17.99 -0.56 7.28
C ILE A 8 -17.34 -1.03 5.98
N ILE A 9 -16.02 -0.84 5.83
CA ILE A 9 -15.27 -1.28 4.64
C ILE A 9 -15.42 -2.80 4.45
N ASP A 10 -15.20 -3.60 5.49
CA ASP A 10 -15.33 -5.07 5.43
C ASP A 10 -16.76 -5.53 5.08
N LYS A 11 -17.78 -4.80 5.57
CA LYS A 11 -19.18 -5.11 5.27
C LYS A 11 -19.53 -4.79 3.82
N TRP A 12 -19.07 -3.65 3.31
CA TRP A 12 -19.40 -3.18 1.96
C TRP A 12 -18.58 -3.91 0.91
N ALA A 13 -17.32 -4.25 1.20
CA ALA A 13 -16.42 -4.93 0.27
C ALA A 13 -17.00 -6.25 -0.26
N LYS A 14 -17.81 -6.95 0.53
CA LYS A 14 -18.50 -8.20 0.11
C LYS A 14 -19.53 -8.00 -1.00
N GLY A 15 -19.99 -6.76 -1.24
CA GLY A 15 -21.00 -6.43 -2.24
C GLY A 15 -20.44 -5.87 -3.54
N TYR A 16 -19.12 -5.75 -3.67
CA TYR A 16 -18.46 -5.22 -4.87
C TYR A 16 -17.43 -6.21 -5.39
N ASP A 17 -17.34 -6.35 -6.71
CA ASP A 17 -16.33 -7.20 -7.35
C ASP A 17 -14.90 -6.66 -7.13
N VAL A 18 -14.77 -5.34 -6.97
CA VAL A 18 -13.49 -4.66 -6.79
C VAL A 18 -13.65 -3.52 -5.77
N VAL A 19 -12.70 -3.41 -4.84
CA VAL A 19 -12.60 -2.33 -3.86
C VAL A 19 -11.22 -1.70 -3.95
N ILE A 20 -11.16 -0.37 -4.08
CA ILE A 20 -9.91 0.40 -4.06
C ILE A 20 -9.92 1.22 -2.77
N ILE A 21 -8.87 1.07 -1.97
CA ILE A 21 -8.68 1.81 -0.73
C ILE A 21 -7.49 2.73 -0.94
N ASP A 22 -7.71 4.04 -0.82
CA ASP A 22 -6.66 5.05 -0.84
C ASP A 22 -6.35 5.47 0.60
N THR A 23 -5.10 5.29 1.02
CA THR A 23 -4.64 5.63 2.37
C THR A 23 -3.34 6.40 2.31
N GLU A 24 -3.06 7.17 3.35
CA GLU A 24 -1.71 7.67 3.59
C GLU A 24 -0.71 6.51 3.78
N ALA A 25 0.58 6.82 3.78
CA ALA A 25 1.68 5.84 3.93
C ALA A 25 1.63 5.00 5.22
N GLY A 26 0.77 5.37 6.18
CA GLY A 26 0.55 4.66 7.42
C GLY A 26 -0.27 3.38 7.25
N LEU A 27 0.34 2.23 7.58
CA LEU A 27 -0.31 0.91 7.55
C LEU A 27 -0.84 0.48 8.92
N GLU A 28 -0.66 1.29 9.96
CA GLU A 28 -1.15 1.03 11.33
C GLU A 28 -2.66 0.84 11.38
N HIS A 29 -3.38 1.35 10.38
CA HIS A 29 -4.81 1.17 10.21
C HIS A 29 -5.21 -0.17 9.57
N LEU A 30 -4.25 -1.05 9.24
CA LEU A 30 -4.49 -2.35 8.60
C LEU A 30 -4.04 -3.54 9.47
N SER A 31 -3.34 -3.31 10.58
CA SER A 31 -2.52 -4.32 11.28
C SER A 31 -3.18 -5.16 12.38
N ARG A 32 -4.44 -4.93 12.75
CA ARG A 32 -5.00 -5.59 13.94
C ARG A 32 -6.33 -6.31 13.71
N ARG A 33 -6.23 -7.64 13.84
CA ARG A 33 -7.24 -8.69 14.04
C ARG A 33 -8.14 -9.08 12.89
N THR A 34 -7.97 -8.47 11.73
CA THR A 34 -8.43 -9.00 10.47
C THR A 34 -7.20 -9.01 9.61
N THR A 35 -6.60 -10.17 9.41
CA THR A 35 -5.70 -10.46 8.31
C THR A 35 -6.47 -10.07 7.05
N GLN A 36 -6.43 -8.79 6.67
CA GLN A 36 -7.10 -8.32 5.48
C GLN A 36 -6.24 -8.86 4.35
N ASP A 37 -6.71 -9.96 3.77
CA ASP A 37 -6.11 -10.58 2.59
C ASP A 37 -6.19 -9.58 1.43
N VAL A 38 -5.19 -8.72 1.33
CA VAL A 38 -5.09 -7.74 0.26
C VAL A 38 -4.56 -8.46 -0.97
N ASP A 39 -5.32 -8.49 -2.05
CA ASP A 39 -4.84 -9.10 -3.28
C ASP A 39 -3.64 -8.34 -3.87
N VAL A 40 -3.73 -7.00 -3.86
CA VAL A 40 -2.72 -6.13 -4.47
C VAL A 40 -2.51 -4.89 -3.61
N MET A 41 -1.26 -4.67 -3.19
CA MET A 41 -0.80 -3.43 -2.58
C MET A 41 0.00 -2.62 -3.60
N ILE A 42 -0.32 -1.34 -3.75
CA ILE A 42 0.38 -0.41 -4.65
C ILE A 42 0.96 0.72 -3.81
N VAL A 43 2.29 0.84 -3.82
CA VAL A 43 2.99 1.94 -3.16
C VAL A 43 3.41 2.95 -4.22
N VAL A 44 2.78 4.12 -4.19
CA VAL A 44 3.11 5.20 -5.13
C VAL A 44 4.16 6.11 -4.51
N THR A 45 5.23 6.39 -5.24
CA THR A 45 6.33 7.24 -4.78
C THR A 45 6.81 8.19 -5.88
N ASP A 46 7.52 9.25 -5.53
CA ASP A 46 8.18 10.11 -6.50
C ASP A 46 9.62 9.63 -6.79
N THR A 47 10.32 10.31 -7.69
CA THR A 47 11.69 9.96 -8.05
C THR A 47 12.73 10.39 -7.01
N SER A 48 12.31 11.00 -5.91
CA SER A 48 13.22 11.47 -4.87
C SER A 48 13.78 10.28 -4.08
N LYS A 49 15.04 10.38 -3.61
CA LYS A 49 15.63 9.39 -2.70
C LYS A 49 14.75 9.15 -1.47
N ARG A 50 14.17 10.23 -0.94
CA ARG A 50 13.27 10.19 0.23
C ARG A 50 11.97 9.42 -0.08
N GLY A 51 11.41 9.59 -1.27
CA GLY A 51 10.25 8.84 -1.73
C GLY A 51 10.56 7.35 -1.82
N ILE A 52 11.69 6.97 -2.42
CA ILE A 52 12.10 5.57 -2.55
C ILE A 52 12.32 4.95 -1.15
N GLU A 53 12.97 5.67 -0.25
CA GLU A 53 13.20 5.22 1.13
C GLU A 53 11.87 5.06 1.91
N THR A 54 10.92 5.96 1.68
CA THR A 54 9.56 5.84 2.23
C THR A 54 8.84 4.61 1.70
N ALA A 55 8.94 4.33 0.40
CA ALA A 55 8.34 3.13 -0.20
C ALA A 55 8.95 1.84 0.39
N LYS A 56 10.27 1.83 0.63
CA LYS A 56 10.95 0.73 1.33
C LYS A 56 10.44 0.59 2.76
N ARG A 57 10.27 1.68 3.49
CA ARG A 57 9.73 1.68 4.86
C ARG A 57 8.30 1.15 4.92
N ILE A 58 7.45 1.51 3.96
CA ILE A 58 6.08 0.99 3.86
C ILE A 58 6.10 -0.53 3.68
N LYS A 59 6.99 -1.06 2.81
CA LYS A 59 7.17 -2.51 2.63
C LYS A 59 7.61 -3.20 3.93
N GLU A 60 8.57 -2.62 4.66
CA GLU A 60 9.03 -3.15 5.95
C GLU A 60 7.91 -3.15 6.99
N LEU A 61 7.16 -2.04 7.11
CA LEU A 61 6.00 -1.94 7.99
C LEU A 61 4.93 -2.97 7.66
N ALA A 62 4.66 -3.22 6.36
CA ALA A 62 3.68 -4.21 5.95
C ALA A 62 4.04 -5.63 6.44
N LEU A 63 5.34 -5.97 6.43
CA LEU A 63 5.86 -7.23 6.96
C LEU A 63 5.82 -7.27 8.50
N GLU A 64 6.19 -6.18 9.18
CA GLU A 64 6.15 -6.07 10.65
C GLU A 64 4.72 -6.17 11.21
N LEU A 65 3.74 -5.68 10.45
CA LEU A 65 2.33 -5.63 10.83
C LEU A 65 1.54 -6.89 10.44
N ASP A 66 2.21 -7.91 9.92
CA ASP A 66 1.64 -9.21 9.49
C ASP A 66 0.47 -9.05 8.50
N ILE A 67 0.60 -8.08 7.59
CA ILE A 67 -0.39 -7.86 6.53
C ILE A 67 -0.09 -8.86 5.39
N SER A 68 -1.02 -9.78 5.13
CA SER A 68 -0.92 -10.70 3.99
C SER A 68 -1.32 -9.99 2.70
N PHE A 69 -0.35 -9.76 1.81
CA PHE A 69 -0.62 -9.33 0.44
C PHE A 69 -0.18 -10.38 -0.57
N LYS A 70 -1.01 -10.66 -1.58
CA LYS A 70 -0.61 -11.60 -2.66
C LYS A 70 0.42 -10.97 -3.59
N LYS A 71 0.32 -9.67 -3.85
CA LYS A 71 1.23 -8.91 -4.70
C LYS A 71 1.50 -7.52 -4.13
N LEU A 72 2.74 -7.07 -4.22
CA LEU A 72 3.19 -5.73 -3.87
C LEU A 72 3.86 -5.09 -5.08
N TYR A 73 3.40 -3.90 -5.47
CA TYR A 73 3.99 -3.10 -6.54
C TYR A 73 4.45 -1.75 -5.99
N VAL A 74 5.55 -1.25 -6.52
CA VAL A 74 6.00 0.13 -6.32
C VAL A 74 5.85 0.86 -7.64
N VAL A 75 5.14 1.97 -7.63
CA VAL A 75 4.91 2.82 -8.80
C VAL A 75 5.66 4.12 -8.59
N VAL A 76 6.67 4.38 -9.42
CA VAL A 76 7.35 5.68 -9.42
C VAL A 76 6.58 6.63 -10.33
N ASN A 77 5.93 7.60 -9.70
CA ASN A 77 5.18 8.64 -10.36
C ASN A 77 6.11 9.82 -10.72
N ARG A 78 5.71 10.61 -11.72
CA ARG A 78 6.43 11.81 -12.20
C ARG A 78 7.88 11.52 -12.67
N ALA A 79 8.15 10.30 -13.12
CA ALA A 79 9.43 9.97 -13.73
C ALA A 79 9.55 10.63 -15.11
N GLY A 80 10.59 11.44 -15.29
CA GLY A 80 10.99 11.96 -16.60
C GLY A 80 11.71 10.89 -17.43
N GLY A 81 11.75 11.08 -18.76
CA GLY A 81 12.26 10.07 -19.71
C GLY A 81 13.68 9.57 -19.40
N GLU A 82 14.59 10.44 -18.97
CA GLU A 82 15.98 10.07 -18.62
C GLU A 82 16.08 9.27 -17.30
N MET A 83 15.12 9.45 -16.39
CA MET A 83 15.17 8.85 -15.05
C MET A 83 14.64 7.41 -15.01
N LEU A 84 13.87 7.00 -16.04
CA LEU A 84 13.35 5.63 -16.15
C LEU A 84 14.46 4.57 -16.29
N GLU A 85 15.61 4.93 -16.86
CA GLU A 85 16.73 4.01 -17.04
C GLU A 85 17.58 3.83 -15.77
N GLU A 86 17.55 4.82 -14.87
CA GLU A 86 18.28 4.76 -13.60
C GLU A 86 17.53 3.92 -12.55
N ILE A 87 16.19 3.96 -12.58
CA ILE A 87 15.30 3.25 -11.64
C ILE A 87 15.16 1.75 -11.95
N LYS A 88 15.44 1.32 -13.18
CA LYS A 88 15.40 -0.10 -13.59
C LYS A 88 16.61 -0.93 -13.10
N LYS A 89 17.66 -0.29 -12.60
CA LYS A 89 18.85 -0.96 -12.05
C LYS A 89 18.64 -1.37 -10.60
#